data_AF-A0A432Q813-F1
#
_entry.id   AF-A0A432Q813-F1
#
_cell.length_a   1.000
_cell.length_b   1.000
_cell.length_c   1.000
_cell.angle_alpha   90.00
_cell.angle_beta   90.00
_cell.angle_gamma   90.00
#
_symmetry.space_group_name_H-M   'P 1'
#
loop_
_entity.id
_entity.type
_entity.pdbx_description
1 polymer ?
#
loop_
_entity_poly.entity_id
_entity_poly.type
_entity_poly.pdbx_seq_one_letter_code
_entity_poly.pdbx_strand_id
1 'polypeptide(L)'
;MTEEIPLTLLLVCMAIFTALTVWNLRRYIKYKTSLIAPLLSLLILLLLILLYLNETSYAFVVFAFIVLIAIVALPNAWKDWVKVLRQEGVNPKEGIKLRDYL
;
A
#
# COMPACT_ATOMS: atom_id res chain seq x y z
N MET A 1 31.00 17.27 0.90
CA MET A 1 30.39 16.11 0.25
C MET A 1 28.93 16.10 0.65
N THR A 2 28.11 16.85 -0.09
CA THR A 2 26.66 16.89 0.08
C THR A 2 26.10 15.65 -0.59
N GLU A 3 25.59 14.74 0.21
CA GLU A 3 24.81 13.58 -0.27
C GLU A 3 23.49 14.11 -0.84
N GLU A 4 23.54 14.59 -2.08
CA GLU A 4 22.33 14.79 -2.86
C GLU A 4 21.75 13.40 -3.10
N ILE A 5 20.69 13.06 -2.37
CA ILE A 5 19.73 12.07 -2.85
C ILE A 5 19.47 12.45 -4.31
N PRO A 6 19.90 11.64 -5.29
CA PRO A 6 20.00 12.15 -6.64
C PRO A 6 18.57 12.48 -7.05
N LEU A 7 18.34 13.73 -7.43
CA LEU A 7 17.05 14.25 -7.89
C LEU A 7 16.35 13.27 -8.87
N THR A 8 17.16 12.57 -9.64
CA THR A 8 16.85 11.44 -10.51
C THR A 8 16.13 10.27 -9.81
N LEU A 9 16.58 9.82 -8.63
CA LEU A 9 15.92 8.78 -7.85
C LEU A 9 14.51 9.22 -7.41
N LEU A 10 14.38 10.48 -6.98
CA LEU A 10 13.09 11.03 -6.54
C LEU A 10 12.10 11.12 -7.71
N LEU A 11 12.58 11.51 -8.89
CA LEU A 11 11.82 11.51 -10.15
C LEU A 11 11.39 10.10 -10.57
N VAL A 12 12.28 9.12 -10.47
CA VAL A 12 11.95 7.71 -10.76
C VAL A 12 10.89 7.20 -9.79
N CYS A 13 11.00 7.50 -8.50
CA CYS A 13 9.97 7.18 -7.51
C CYS A 13 8.62 7.83 -7.87
N MET A 14 8.61 9.12 -8.24
CA MET A 14 7.38 9.80 -8.68
C MET A 14 6.74 9.12 -9.90
N ALA A 15 7.53 8.72 -10.90
CA ALA A 15 7.03 8.04 -12.09
C ALA A 15 6.40 6.68 -11.74
N ILE A 16 7.07 5.88 -10.90
CA ILE A 16 6.57 4.57 -10.44
C ILE A 16 5.27 4.74 -9.65
N PHE A 17 5.24 5.64 -8.67
CA PHE A 17 4.05 5.88 -7.85
C PHE A 17 2.88 6.46 -8.65
N THR A 18 3.16 7.25 -9.69
CA THR A 18 2.11 7.73 -10.61
C THR A 18 1.48 6.55 -11.35
N ALA A 19 2.28 5.66 -11.94
CA ALA A 19 1.78 4.46 -12.60
C ALA A 19 1.00 3.55 -11.63
N LEU A 20 1.49 3.39 -10.41
CA LEU A 20 0.83 2.61 -9.35
C LEU A 20 -0.52 3.22 -8.95
N THR A 21 -0.60 4.55 -8.84
CA THR A 21 -1.82 5.29 -8.50
C THR A 21 -2.87 5.12 -9.59
N VAL A 22 -2.48 5.26 -10.86
CA VAL A 22 -3.38 5.04 -12.00
C VAL A 22 -3.87 3.59 -12.06
N TRP A 23 -2.99 2.62 -11.80
CA TRP A 23 -3.36 1.21 -11.75
C TRP A 23 -4.36 0.92 -10.62
N ASN A 24 -4.09 1.40 -9.41
CA ASN A 24 -4.98 1.24 -8.27
C ASN A 24 -6.32 1.94 -8.47
N LEU A 25 -6.33 3.11 -9.11
CA LEU A 25 -7.56 3.83 -9.45
C LEU A 25 -8.38 3.08 -10.51
N ARG A 26 -7.75 2.56 -11.56
CA ARG A 26 -8.43 1.68 -12.54
C ARG A 26 -9.01 0.45 -11.87
N ARG A 27 -8.25 -0.18 -10.97
CA ARG A 27 -8.71 -1.37 -10.23
C ARG A 27 -9.89 -1.03 -9.32
N TYR A 28 -9.85 0.13 -8.65
CA TYR A 28 -10.96 0.64 -7.85
C TYR A 28 -12.22 0.83 -8.70
N ILE A 29 -12.13 1.53 -9.84
CA ILE A 29 -13.28 1.78 -10.72
C ILE A 29 -13.86 0.47 -11.25
N LYS A 30 -12.98 -0.47 -11.67
CA LYS A 30 -13.41 -1.72 -12.32
C LYS A 30 -13.95 -2.77 -11.33
N TYR A 31 -13.34 -2.90 -10.16
CA TYR A 31 -13.65 -3.97 -9.21
C TYR A 31 -14.37 -3.47 -7.94
N LYS A 32 -14.64 -2.15 -7.83
CA LYS A 32 -15.18 -1.50 -6.61
C LYS A 32 -14.46 -1.96 -5.34
N THR A 33 -13.14 -2.18 -5.45
CA THR A 33 -12.30 -2.56 -4.32
C THR A 33 -12.23 -1.42 -3.30
N SER A 34 -11.63 -1.66 -2.13
CA SER A 34 -11.49 -0.63 -1.11
C SER A 34 -10.79 0.65 -1.64
N LEU A 35 -11.37 1.81 -1.31
CA LEU A 35 -10.87 3.15 -1.69
C LEU A 35 -9.57 3.52 -0.94
N ILE A 36 -9.18 2.72 0.07
CA ILE A 36 -8.00 2.98 0.90
C ILE A 36 -6.71 2.90 0.06
N ALA A 37 -6.59 1.88 -0.80
CA ALA A 37 -5.38 1.68 -1.62
C ALA A 37 -5.08 2.81 -2.61
N PRO A 38 -6.03 3.30 -3.44
CA PRO A 38 -5.76 4.44 -4.32
C PRO A 38 -5.50 5.74 -3.55
N LEU A 39 -6.15 5.94 -2.40
CA LEU A 39 -5.99 7.14 -1.57
C LEU A 39 -4.60 7.20 -0.91
N LEU A 40 -4.10 6.05 -0.45
CA LEU A 40 -2.75 5.92 0.14
C LEU A 40 -1.67 6.14 -0.94
N SER A 41 -1.87 5.59 -2.14
CA SER A 41 -0.98 5.81 -3.29
C SER A 41 -0.90 7.29 -3.69
N LEU A 42 -2.03 7.99 -3.68
CA LEU A 42 -2.11 9.41 -3.99
C LEU A 42 -1.39 10.28 -2.93
N LEU A 43 -1.55 9.95 -1.65
CA LEU A 43 -0.86 10.65 -0.56
C LEU A 43 0.66 10.48 -0.64
N ILE A 44 1.15 9.29 -1.00
CA ILE A 44 2.59 9.05 -1.19
C ILE A 44 3.11 9.85 -2.38
N LEU A 45 2.36 9.92 -3.48
CA LEU A 45 2.73 10.75 -4.64
C LEU A 45 2.80 12.23 -4.25
N LEU A 46 1.83 12.72 -3.49
CA LEU A 46 1.82 14.10 -2.97
C LEU A 46 3.02 14.37 -2.06
N LEU A 47 3.38 13.43 -1.19
CA LEU A 47 4.57 13.52 -0.34
C LEU A 47 5.84 13.67 -1.17
N LEU A 48 6.00 12.85 -2.21
CA LEU A 48 7.16 12.89 -3.11
C LEU A 48 7.25 14.22 -3.87
N ILE A 49 6.12 14.78 -4.31
CA ILE A 49 6.07 16.09 -4.98
C ILE A 49 6.46 17.21 -4.00
N LEU A 50 5.97 17.18 -2.77
CA LEU A 50 6.32 18.19 -1.75
C LEU A 50 7.81 18.12 -1.38
N LEU A 51 8.37 16.91 -1.28
CA LEU A 51 9.80 16.71 -1.08
C LEU A 51 10.62 17.22 -2.28
N TYR A 52 10.14 17.03 -3.51
CA TYR A 52 10.78 17.57 -4.71
C TYR A 52 10.79 19.10 -4.74
N LEU A 53 9.70 19.73 -4.29
CA LEU A 53 9.57 21.19 -4.17
C LEU A 53 10.31 21.76 -2.94
N ASN A 54 10.95 20.91 -2.14
CA ASN A 54 11.62 21.27 -0.88
C ASN A 54 10.67 21.90 0.17
N GLU A 55 9.36 21.63 0.05
CA GLU A 55 8.30 22.09 0.94
C GLU A 55 8.17 21.15 2.15
N THR A 56 9.24 21.09 2.95
CA THR A 56 9.42 20.11 4.04
C THR A 56 8.36 20.22 5.16
N SER A 57 7.85 21.43 5.41
CA SER A 57 6.77 21.68 6.36
C SER A 57 5.47 20.96 5.97
N TYR A 58 5.08 21.07 4.69
CA TYR A 58 3.91 20.39 4.14
C TYR A 58 4.14 18.89 3.97
N ALA A 59 5.36 18.48 3.59
CA ALA A 59 5.73 17.07 3.50
C ALA A 59 5.56 16.35 4.85
N PHE A 60 5.96 16.99 5.95
CA PHE A 60 5.79 16.43 7.30
C PHE A 60 4.31 16.22 7.66
N VAL A 61 3.44 17.17 7.31
CA VAL A 61 1.99 17.05 7.53
C VAL A 61 1.41 15.87 6.74
N VAL A 62 1.75 15.76 5.46
CA VAL A 62 1.28 14.65 4.61
C VAL A 62 1.80 13.30 5.12
N PHE A 63 3.05 13.24 5.58
CA PHE A 63 3.61 12.04 6.20
C PHE A 63 2.83 11.61 7.46
N ALA A 64 2.46 12.57 8.32
CA ALA A 64 1.66 12.28 9.51
C ALA A 64 0.28 11.68 9.15
N PHE A 65 -0.37 12.16 8.09
CA PHE A 65 -1.62 11.57 7.59
C PHE A 65 -1.43 10.14 7.05
N ILE A 66 -0.35 9.89 6.31
CA ILE A 66 -0.03 8.53 5.82
C ILE A 66 0.15 7.58 7.01
N VAL A 67 0.89 8.00 8.04
CA VAL A 67 1.12 7.20 9.25
C VAL A 67 -0.20 6.94 10.00
N LEU A 68 -1.05 7.95 10.16
CA LEU A 68 -2.37 7.79 10.78
C LEU A 68 -3.24 6.76 10.03
N ILE A 69 -3.29 6.85 8.70
CA ILE A 69 -4.04 5.89 7.87
C ILE A 69 -3.42 4.50 8.00
N ALA A 70 -2.09 4.39 8.00
CA ALA A 70 -1.40 3.12 8.18
C ALA A 70 -1.72 2.49 9.54
N ILE A 71 -1.71 3.25 10.64
CA ILE A 71 -2.03 2.76 11.98
C ILE A 71 -3.49 2.30 12.08
N VAL A 72 -4.42 2.93 11.38
CA VAL A 72 -5.84 2.51 11.38
C VAL A 72 -6.05 1.29 10.47
N ALA A 73 -5.35 1.21 9.35
CA ALA A 73 -5.49 0.13 8.38
C ALA A 73 -4.72 -1.15 8.78
N LEU A 74 -3.54 -1.04 9.41
CA LEU A 74 -2.70 -2.18 9.80
C LEU A 74 -3.42 -3.18 10.71
N PRO A 75 -4.10 -2.77 11.79
CA PRO A 75 -4.75 -3.69 12.72
C PRO A 75 -5.90 -4.44 12.06
N ASN A 76 -6.62 -3.78 11.15
CA ASN A 76 -7.71 -4.41 10.39
C ASN A 76 -7.17 -5.39 9.36
N ALA A 77 -6.13 -5.00 8.61
CA ALA A 77 -5.45 -5.89 7.67
C ALA A 77 -4.81 -7.09 8.39
N TRP A 78 -4.19 -6.88 9.55
CA TRP A 78 -3.63 -7.94 10.38
C TRP A 78 -4.70 -8.89 10.90
N LYS A 79 -5.83 -8.38 11.39
CA LYS A 79 -6.97 -9.21 11.82
C LYS A 79 -7.53 -10.05 10.67
N ASP A 80 -7.63 -9.48 9.48
CA ASP A 80 -8.09 -10.21 8.29
C ASP A 80 -7.08 -11.26 7.84
N TRP A 81 -5.78 -10.96 7.84
CA TRP A 81 -4.72 -11.93 7.57
C TRP A 81 -4.68 -13.06 8.60
N VAL A 82 -4.80 -12.75 9.89
CA VAL A 82 -4.87 -13.76 10.96
C VAL A 82 -6.14 -14.60 10.83
N LYS A 83 -7.28 -14.02 10.42
CA LYS A 83 -8.50 -14.78 10.13
C LYS A 83 -8.31 -15.74 8.95
N VAL A 84 -7.68 -15.29 7.86
CA VAL A 84 -7.39 -16.12 6.69
C VAL A 84 -6.44 -17.26 7.06
N LEU A 85 -5.35 -16.97 7.77
CA LEU A 85 -4.41 -18.00 8.25
C LEU A 85 -5.07 -18.98 9.22
N ARG A 86 -6.02 -18.53 10.04
CA ARG A 86 -6.80 -19.41 10.91
C ARG A 86 -7.81 -20.26 10.12
N GLN A 87 -8.35 -19.76 9.01
CA GLN A 87 -9.24 -20.54 8.15
C GLN A 87 -8.48 -21.57 7.31
N GLU A 88 -7.27 -21.26 6.86
CA GLU A 88 -6.40 -22.23 6.18
C GLU A 88 -5.79 -23.24 7.16
N GLY A 89 -5.37 -22.81 8.36
CA GLY A 89 -4.87 -23.70 9.43
C GLY A 89 -5.96 -24.46 10.20
N VAL A 90 -7.23 -24.05 10.07
CA VAL A 90 -8.42 -24.71 10.64
C VAL A 90 -9.45 -24.87 9.53
N ASN A 91 -9.06 -25.52 8.42
CA ASN A 91 -10.02 -26.11 7.49
C ASN A 91 -10.15 -27.61 7.75
N PRO A 92 -10.92 -28.06 8.76
CA PRO A 92 -11.28 -29.47 8.90
C PRO A 92 -12.25 -29.94 7.79
N LYS A 93 -12.62 -29.09 6.81
CA LYS A 93 -13.47 -29.48 5.67
C LYS A 93 -12.70 -29.82 4.40
N GLU A 94 -11.42 -29.44 4.29
CA GLU A 94 -10.50 -30.06 3.35
C GLU A 94 -9.74 -31.17 4.08
N GLY A 95 -10.50 -32.20 4.46
CA GLY A 95 -9.90 -33.51 4.64
C GLY A 95 -9.20 -33.84 3.33
N ILE A 96 -7.88 -33.71 3.32
CA ILE A 96 -7.01 -34.23 2.27
C ILE A 96 -7.43 -35.70 2.11
N LYS A 97 -8.18 -35.99 1.04
CA LYS A 97 -8.43 -37.36 0.60
C LYS A 97 -7.09 -37.90 0.16
N LEU A 98 -6.32 -38.41 1.11
CA LEU A 98 -5.07 -39.14 0.90
C LEU A 98 -5.30 -40.46 0.14
N ARG A 99 -6.53 -40.74 -0.28
CA ARG A 99 -6.97 -41.93 -1.01
C ARG A 99 -6.85 -41.79 -2.53
N ASP A 100 -6.58 -40.59 -3.05
CA ASP A 100 -6.39 -40.35 -4.49
C ASP A 100 -4.90 -40.33 -4.90
N TYR A 101 -3.98 -40.53 -3.95
CA TYR A 101 -2.52 -40.60 -4.18
C TYR A 101 -1.91 -41.99 -3.91
N LEU A 102 -2.77 -43.02 -3.75
CA LEU A 102 -2.40 -44.43 -3.66
C LEU A 102 -2.81 -45.13 -4.95
#